data_AF-A0A2D4WSS5-F1
#
_entry.id   AF-A0A2D4WSS5-F1
#
_cell.length_a   1.000
_cell.length_b   1.000
_cell.length_c   1.000
_cell.angle_alpha   90.00
_cell.angle_beta   90.00
_cell.angle_gamma   90.00
#
_symmetry.space_group_name_H-M   'P 1'
#
loop_
_entity.id
_entity.type
_entity.pdbx_description
1 polymer ?
#
loop_
_entity_poly.entity_id
_entity_poly.type
_entity_poly.pdbx_seq_one_letter_code
_entity_poly.pdbx_strand_id
1 'polypeptide(L)'
;MTKDVSVHDDSTEEPGKDLWYKDGLSFSCSMCGNCCTGPPGAVWFEEDEGKTMAAKLSMDYPSFLKTFARRINGKLSLRERHTRFGYDCVFLDRESKPGKAFCSLYETRPSQCRTWPFWSENLESKDAWDEARQRTPCPGMDSREANAFVPVERILEQLAESQAADDRSADPEW
;
A
#
# COMPACT_ATOMS: atom_id res chain seq x y z
N MET A 1 -16.31 -53.80 28.96
CA MET A 1 -16.83 -52.86 27.95
C MET A 1 -15.90 -51.66 27.90
N THR A 2 -14.93 -51.66 27.01
CA THR A 2 -14.05 -50.51 26.74
C THR A 2 -14.81 -49.56 25.82
N LYS A 3 -15.07 -48.33 26.28
CA LYS A 3 -15.59 -47.27 25.42
C LYS A 3 -14.40 -46.66 24.69
N ASP A 4 -14.34 -46.89 23.38
CA ASP A 4 -13.62 -46.05 22.45
C ASP A 4 -14.15 -44.62 22.58
N VAL A 5 -13.28 -43.69 22.98
CA VAL A 5 -13.55 -42.26 22.87
C VAL A 5 -12.82 -41.79 21.63
N SER A 6 -13.63 -41.51 20.61
CA SER A 6 -13.24 -40.91 19.34
C SER A 6 -12.41 -39.65 19.58
N VAL A 7 -11.19 -39.67 19.06
CA VAL A 7 -10.32 -38.50 18.93
C VAL A 7 -11.09 -37.44 18.14
N HIS A 8 -11.29 -36.27 18.76
CA HIS A 8 -11.88 -35.12 18.10
C HIS A 8 -10.85 -34.55 17.13
N ASP A 9 -11.32 -34.31 15.91
CA ASP A 9 -10.61 -33.67 14.81
C ASP A 9 -10.24 -32.23 15.22
N ASP A 10 -8.96 -32.04 15.54
CA ASP A 10 -8.33 -30.74 15.74
C ASP A 10 -8.09 -30.13 14.36
N SER A 11 -9.18 -29.64 13.75
CA SER A 11 -9.14 -28.84 12.54
C SER A 11 -8.45 -27.51 12.87
N THR A 12 -7.15 -27.46 12.60
CA THR A 12 -6.38 -26.22 12.53
C THR A 12 -7.00 -25.33 11.45
N GLU A 13 -7.65 -24.24 11.87
CA GLU A 13 -8.21 -23.25 10.93
C GLU A 13 -7.05 -22.52 10.24
N GLU A 14 -6.75 -22.93 9.01
CA GLU A 14 -5.81 -22.24 8.13
C GLU A 14 -6.33 -20.81 7.85
N PRO A 15 -5.58 -19.75 8.24
CA PRO A 15 -5.98 -18.37 8.01
C PRO A 15 -6.29 -18.14 6.52
N GLY A 16 -7.49 -17.63 6.23
CA GLY A 16 -7.84 -17.17 4.89
C GLY A 16 -8.36 -18.24 3.91
N LYS A 17 -8.70 -19.44 4.38
CA LYS A 17 -9.24 -20.54 3.56
C LYS A 17 -10.47 -20.19 2.70
N ASP A 18 -11.27 -19.22 3.14
CA ASP A 18 -12.50 -18.78 2.45
C ASP A 18 -12.36 -17.44 1.70
N LEU A 19 -11.15 -16.88 1.64
CA LEU A 19 -10.88 -15.65 0.90
C LEU A 19 -10.90 -15.92 -0.61
N TRP A 20 -11.45 -14.99 -1.40
CA TRP A 20 -11.46 -15.13 -2.87
C TRP A 20 -10.03 -15.12 -3.47
N TYR A 21 -9.07 -14.56 -2.72
CA TYR A 21 -7.65 -14.49 -3.04
C TYR A 21 -6.80 -15.52 -2.26
N LYS A 22 -7.41 -16.59 -1.75
CA LYS A 22 -6.71 -17.64 -0.98
C LYS A 22 -5.52 -18.28 -1.72
N ASP A 23 -5.57 -18.30 -3.04
CA ASP A 23 -4.49 -18.83 -3.89
C ASP A 23 -3.38 -17.79 -4.17
N GLY A 24 -3.45 -16.61 -3.55
CA GLY A 24 -2.59 -15.46 -3.80
C GLY A 24 -3.07 -14.58 -4.97
N LEU A 25 -2.38 -13.46 -5.16
CA LEU A 25 -2.61 -12.49 -6.24
C LEU A 25 -1.28 -12.12 -6.89
N SER A 26 -1.34 -11.39 -8.00
CA SER A 26 -0.12 -10.92 -8.68
C SER A 26 0.00 -9.39 -8.61
N PHE A 27 1.10 -8.92 -8.05
CA PHE A 27 1.52 -7.52 -8.07
C PHE A 27 3.03 -7.35 -8.15
N SER A 28 3.49 -6.52 -9.08
CA SER A 28 4.87 -6.03 -9.15
C SER A 28 4.86 -4.55 -9.54
N CYS A 29 5.51 -3.67 -8.76
CA CYS A 29 5.61 -2.26 -9.13
C CYS A 29 6.49 -2.11 -10.38
N SER A 30 5.85 -1.81 -11.51
CA SER A 30 6.50 -1.61 -12.80
C SER A 30 7.11 -0.21 -12.99
N MET A 31 7.04 0.63 -11.95
CA MET A 31 7.39 2.06 -11.97
C MET A 31 6.58 2.82 -13.03
N CYS A 32 5.28 2.56 -13.13
CA CYS A 32 4.37 3.25 -14.06
C CYS A 32 3.95 4.64 -13.56
N GLY A 33 3.93 4.85 -12.24
CA GLY A 33 3.52 6.09 -11.58
C GLY A 33 2.01 6.26 -11.38
N ASN A 34 1.18 5.31 -11.82
CA ASN A 34 -0.28 5.46 -11.80
C ASN A 34 -0.88 5.51 -10.38
N CYS A 35 -0.30 4.80 -9.41
CA CYS A 35 -0.70 4.90 -8.00
C CYS A 35 -0.08 6.11 -7.26
N CYS A 36 0.80 6.88 -7.92
CA CYS A 36 1.52 8.01 -7.32
C CYS A 36 1.13 9.35 -7.96
N THR A 37 0.09 9.37 -8.78
CA THR A 37 -0.39 10.53 -9.56
C THR A 37 -1.91 10.48 -9.70
N GLY A 38 -2.48 11.47 -10.38
CA GLY A 38 -3.90 11.52 -10.73
C GLY A 38 -4.58 12.80 -10.25
N PRO A 39 -5.88 12.73 -9.89
CA PRO A 39 -6.57 13.82 -9.22
C PRO A 39 -5.90 14.21 -7.88
N PRO A 40 -6.19 15.40 -7.32
CA PRO A 40 -5.73 15.75 -5.98
C PRO A 40 -6.10 14.64 -4.97
N GLY A 41 -5.10 14.10 -4.28
CA GLY A 41 -5.28 13.01 -3.32
C GLY A 41 -4.62 13.33 -1.98
N ALA A 42 -4.45 12.31 -1.14
CA ALA A 42 -3.65 12.41 0.06
C ALA A 42 -2.78 11.16 0.18
N VAL A 43 -1.52 11.37 0.55
CA VAL A 43 -0.61 10.28 0.91
C VAL A 43 -0.34 10.38 2.40
N TRP A 44 -1.15 9.69 3.20
CA TRP A 44 -1.06 9.74 4.65
C TRP A 44 0.18 9.02 5.15
N PHE A 45 0.78 9.57 6.19
CA PHE A 45 1.92 8.95 6.85
C PHE A 45 1.97 9.34 8.33
N GLU A 46 2.56 8.46 9.13
CA GLU A 46 2.74 8.66 10.56
C GLU A 46 4.06 9.32 10.90
N GLU A 47 4.20 9.78 12.14
CA GLU A 47 5.43 10.43 12.59
C GLU A 47 6.68 9.55 12.37
N ASP A 48 6.61 8.26 12.71
CA ASP A 48 7.76 7.37 12.59
C ASP A 48 8.08 7.02 11.12
N GLU A 49 7.07 6.95 10.26
CA GLU A 49 7.27 6.84 8.81
C GLU A 49 7.91 8.12 8.25
N GLY A 50 7.44 9.29 8.71
CA GLY A 50 8.00 10.59 8.38
C GLY A 50 9.46 10.73 8.81
N LYS A 51 9.81 10.28 10.02
CA LYS A 51 11.20 10.21 10.50
C LYS A 51 12.05 9.28 9.64
N THR A 52 11.51 8.13 9.25
CA THR A 52 12.19 7.16 8.38
C THR A 52 12.46 7.74 6.99
N MET A 53 11.46 8.41 6.40
CA MET A 53 11.60 9.13 5.13
C MET A 53 12.62 10.28 5.22
N ALA A 54 12.59 11.06 6.31
CA ALA A 54 13.56 12.13 6.56
C ALA A 54 15.00 11.59 6.64
N ALA A 55 15.20 10.49 7.38
CA ALA A 55 16.50 9.83 7.50
C ALA A 55 17.01 9.32 6.14
N LYS A 56 16.15 8.74 5.29
CA LYS A 56 16.51 8.33 3.92
C LYS A 56 17.00 9.50 3.06
N LEU A 57 16.46 10.70 3.29
CA LEU A 57 16.85 11.94 2.63
C LEU A 57 18.03 12.66 3.31
N SER A 58 18.61 12.07 4.36
CA SER A 58 19.69 12.67 5.15
C SER A 58 19.32 14.05 5.70
N MET A 59 18.07 14.21 6.17
CA MET A 59 17.59 15.45 6.79
C MET A 59 16.86 15.20 8.10
N ASP A 60 16.74 16.24 8.92
CA ASP A 60 15.95 16.20 10.14
C ASP A 60 14.44 16.19 9.85
N TYR A 61 13.68 15.61 10.78
CA TYR A 61 12.24 15.45 10.64
C TYR A 61 11.47 16.80 10.54
N PRO A 62 11.78 17.85 11.33
CA PRO A 62 11.18 19.17 11.12
C PRO A 62 11.39 19.74 9.71
N SER A 63 12.60 19.63 9.15
CA SER A 63 12.91 20.04 7.77
C SER A 63 12.12 19.22 6.74
N PHE A 64 11.98 17.92 6.96
CA PHE A 64 11.16 17.04 6.13
C PHE A 64 9.70 17.49 6.11
N LEU A 65 9.10 17.72 7.30
CA LEU A 65 7.71 18.17 7.40
C LEU A 65 7.48 19.50 6.67
N LYS A 66 8.38 20.46 6.85
CA LYS A 66 8.30 21.77 6.20
C LYS A 66 8.35 21.66 4.67
N THR A 67 9.20 20.77 4.16
CA THR A 67 9.53 20.69 2.73
C THR A 67 8.57 19.78 1.97
N PHE A 68 8.24 18.63 2.53
CA PHE A 68 7.59 17.52 1.81
C PHE A 68 6.20 17.18 2.33
N ALA A 69 5.79 17.68 3.50
CA ALA A 69 4.48 17.39 4.07
C ALA A 69 3.54 18.60 4.03
N ARG A 70 2.24 18.30 4.10
CA ARG A 70 1.14 19.24 4.31
C ARG A 70 0.17 18.65 5.33
N ARG A 71 -0.66 19.50 5.95
CA ARG A 71 -1.77 19.05 6.78
C ARG A 71 -3.08 19.13 6.02
N ILE A 72 -3.88 18.08 6.08
CA ILE A 72 -5.26 18.04 5.57
C ILE A 72 -6.12 17.52 6.72
N ASN A 73 -7.07 18.33 7.20
CA ASN A 73 -7.96 17.99 8.32
C ASN A 73 -7.19 17.44 9.54
N GLY A 74 -6.12 18.12 9.94
CA GLY A 74 -5.26 17.71 11.07
C GLY A 74 -4.16 16.72 10.69
N LYS A 75 -4.39 15.84 9.70
CA LYS A 75 -3.51 14.71 9.37
C LYS A 75 -2.34 15.11 8.45
N LEU A 76 -1.18 14.46 8.62
CA LEU A 76 -0.02 14.65 7.75
C LEU A 76 -0.16 13.88 6.43
N SER A 77 -0.03 14.59 5.32
CA SER A 77 0.04 14.03 3.97
C SER A 77 1.31 14.49 3.27
N LEU A 78 1.91 13.65 2.43
CA LEU A 78 2.93 14.13 1.49
C LEU A 78 2.31 15.18 0.55
N ARG A 79 3.15 16.12 0.11
CA ARG A 79 2.78 17.13 -0.89
C ARG A 79 2.70 16.49 -2.28
N GLU A 80 2.01 17.21 -3.16
CA GLU A 80 1.92 16.89 -4.58
C GLU A 80 2.43 18.08 -5.41
N ARG A 81 2.84 17.78 -6.64
CA ARG A 81 3.23 18.75 -7.67
C ARG A 81 2.32 18.58 -8.87
N HIS A 82 1.75 19.66 -9.37
CA HIS A 82 0.95 19.61 -10.60
C HIS A 82 1.86 19.43 -11.82
N THR A 83 1.61 18.40 -12.61
CA THR A 83 2.34 18.05 -13.82
C THR A 83 1.34 17.75 -14.94
N ARG A 84 1.85 17.45 -16.14
CA ARG A 84 0.99 17.03 -17.27
C ARG A 84 0.22 15.72 -17.03
N PHE A 85 0.56 14.97 -15.98
CA PHE A 85 -0.08 13.70 -15.61
C PHE A 85 -1.13 13.86 -14.50
N GLY A 86 -1.28 15.07 -13.94
CA GLY A 86 -2.12 15.35 -12.77
C GLY A 86 -1.27 15.82 -11.59
N TYR A 87 -1.59 15.36 -10.40
CA TYR A 87 -0.91 15.71 -9.16
C TYR A 87 0.06 14.59 -8.77
N ASP A 88 1.31 14.70 -9.22
CA ASP A 88 2.36 13.76 -8.85
C ASP A 88 2.75 13.93 -7.39
N CYS A 89 2.88 12.84 -6.65
CA CYS A 89 3.53 12.85 -5.33
C CYS A 89 4.91 13.53 -5.41
N VAL A 90 5.29 14.28 -4.37
CA VAL A 90 6.57 15.01 -4.29
C VAL A 90 7.82 14.11 -4.36
N PHE A 91 7.66 12.79 -4.29
CA PHE A 91 8.75 11.82 -4.47
C PHE A 91 8.64 10.99 -5.74
N LEU A 92 7.69 11.29 -6.63
CA LEU A 92 7.63 10.67 -7.95
C LEU A 92 8.62 11.36 -8.89
N ASP A 93 9.63 10.60 -9.32
CA ASP A 93 10.67 10.99 -10.27
C ASP A 93 10.38 10.40 -11.65
N ARG A 94 10.20 11.27 -12.63
CA ARG A 94 9.93 10.93 -14.04
C ARG A 94 11.10 11.28 -14.97
N GLU A 95 12.19 11.81 -14.42
CA GLU A 95 13.29 12.40 -15.19
C GLU A 95 14.51 11.48 -15.18
N SER A 96 14.86 10.87 -14.05
CA SER A 96 16.09 10.08 -13.92
C SER A 96 16.11 8.81 -14.76
N LYS A 97 14.93 8.29 -15.14
CA LYS A 97 14.80 7.05 -15.94
C LYS A 97 13.75 7.24 -17.04
N PRO A 98 14.16 7.53 -18.30
CA PRO A 98 13.22 7.70 -19.40
C PRO A 98 12.23 6.54 -19.52
N GLY A 99 10.94 6.86 -19.62
CA GLY A 99 9.86 5.87 -19.72
C GLY A 99 9.45 5.22 -18.40
N LYS A 100 10.05 5.60 -17.27
CA LYS A 100 9.67 5.15 -15.93
C LYS A 100 9.31 6.33 -15.03
N ALA A 101 8.50 6.03 -14.01
CA ALA A 101 8.15 6.93 -12.92
C ALA A 101 8.48 6.22 -11.61
N PHE A 102 9.67 6.53 -11.06
CA PHE A 102 10.21 5.88 -9.89
C PHE A 102 9.90 6.68 -8.62
N CYS A 103 9.55 6.01 -7.53
CA CYS A 103 9.44 6.65 -6.23
C CYS A 103 10.83 6.76 -5.58
N SER A 104 11.33 7.97 -5.37
CA SER A 104 12.64 8.18 -4.74
C SER A 104 12.74 7.67 -3.29
N LEU A 105 11.60 7.37 -2.67
CA LEU A 105 11.49 6.80 -1.33
C LEU A 105 10.94 5.36 -1.34
N TYR A 106 11.10 4.60 -2.42
CA TYR A 106 10.46 3.29 -2.59
C TYR A 106 10.62 2.32 -1.40
N GLU A 107 11.80 2.28 -0.79
CA GLU A 107 12.13 1.41 0.36
C GLU A 107 11.53 1.90 1.69
N THR A 108 11.24 3.21 1.78
CA THR A 108 10.75 3.87 2.99
C THR A 108 9.37 4.49 2.76
N ARG A 109 8.60 3.90 1.83
CA ARG A 109 7.24 4.34 1.54
C ARG A 109 6.38 4.21 2.81
N PRO A 110 5.47 5.17 3.07
CA PRO A 110 4.49 5.01 4.13
C PRO A 110 3.61 3.80 3.84
N SER A 111 2.96 3.28 4.89
CA SER A 111 2.15 2.06 4.89
C SER A 111 1.14 2.10 3.76
N GLN A 112 0.37 3.19 3.63
CA GLN A 112 -0.56 3.41 2.52
C GLN A 112 0.08 3.14 1.13
N CYS A 113 1.29 3.62 0.87
CA CYS A 113 1.96 3.46 -0.42
C CYS A 113 2.64 2.10 -0.62
N ARG A 114 3.05 1.42 0.44
CA ARG A 114 3.72 0.10 0.34
C ARG A 114 2.72 -1.06 0.35
N THR A 115 1.53 -0.87 0.93
CA THR A 115 0.45 -1.87 0.95
C THR A 115 -0.43 -1.84 -0.29
N TRP A 116 -0.35 -0.80 -1.14
CA TRP A 116 -1.01 -0.82 -2.45
C TRP A 116 -0.53 -2.05 -3.24
N PRO A 117 -1.43 -2.85 -3.86
CA PRO A 117 -2.88 -2.68 -4.02
C PRO A 117 -3.73 -3.40 -2.97
N PHE A 118 -3.13 -4.02 -1.96
CA PHE A 118 -3.78 -4.88 -0.97
C PHE A 118 -4.49 -4.09 0.14
N TRP A 119 -5.05 -2.93 -0.20
CA TRP A 119 -5.94 -2.18 0.68
C TRP A 119 -7.25 -2.92 0.88
N SER A 120 -7.90 -2.66 2.00
CA SER A 120 -9.13 -3.37 2.41
C SER A 120 -10.23 -3.29 1.35
N GLU A 121 -10.43 -2.12 0.74
CA GLU A 121 -11.44 -1.91 -0.30
C GLU A 121 -11.14 -2.67 -1.59
N ASN A 122 -9.87 -2.87 -1.93
CA ASN A 122 -9.49 -3.60 -3.15
C ASN A 122 -9.60 -5.12 -2.97
N LEU A 123 -9.55 -5.60 -1.72
CA LEU A 123 -9.62 -7.01 -1.36
C LEU A 123 -11.03 -7.48 -0.97
N GLU A 124 -12.01 -6.57 -0.91
CA GLU A 124 -13.41 -6.88 -0.55
C GLU A 124 -14.00 -7.97 -1.45
N SER A 125 -13.73 -7.89 -2.75
CA SER A 125 -14.18 -8.88 -3.73
C SER A 125 -13.28 -8.86 -4.98
N LYS A 126 -13.43 -9.89 -5.83
CA LYS A 126 -12.76 -9.91 -7.13
C LYS A 126 -13.18 -8.71 -8.00
N ASP A 127 -14.44 -8.29 -7.91
CA ASP A 127 -14.94 -7.15 -8.68
C ASP A 127 -14.29 -5.85 -8.18
N ALA A 128 -14.13 -5.67 -6.87
CA ALA A 128 -13.44 -4.51 -6.31
C ALA A 128 -11.96 -4.43 -6.74
N TRP A 129 -11.27 -5.58 -6.83
CA TRP A 129 -9.92 -5.66 -7.39
C TRP A 129 -9.88 -5.22 -8.86
N ASP A 130 -10.83 -5.72 -9.67
CA ASP A 130 -10.93 -5.36 -11.09
C ASP A 130 -11.28 -3.87 -11.26
N GLU A 131 -12.12 -3.31 -10.40
CA GLU A 131 -12.45 -1.88 -10.36
C GLU A 131 -11.23 -1.02 -9.98
N ALA A 132 -10.48 -1.42 -8.95
CA ALA A 132 -9.26 -0.73 -8.54
C ALA A 132 -8.24 -0.67 -9.68
N ARG A 133 -8.10 -1.76 -10.43
CA ARG A 133 -7.27 -1.82 -11.64
C ARG A 133 -7.79 -0.93 -12.77
N GLN A 134 -9.10 -0.80 -12.94
CA GLN A 134 -9.67 0.09 -13.96
C GLN A 134 -9.48 1.56 -13.59
N ARG A 135 -9.69 1.92 -12.30
CA ARG A 135 -9.55 3.28 -11.79
C ARG A 135 -8.08 3.71 -11.73
N THR A 136 -7.20 2.80 -11.36
CA THR A 136 -5.74 2.99 -11.33
C THR A 136 -5.11 1.96 -12.26
N PRO A 137 -4.94 2.27 -13.57
CA PRO A 137 -4.51 1.32 -14.60
C PRO A 137 -3.03 0.95 -14.47
N CYS A 138 -2.66 0.35 -13.34
CA CYS A 138 -1.32 -0.09 -13.01
C CYS A 138 -1.06 -1.45 -13.68
N PRO A 139 -0.08 -1.57 -14.59
CA PRO A 139 0.26 -2.84 -15.21
C PRO A 139 0.94 -3.83 -14.24
N GLY A 140 1.14 -3.41 -12.98
CA GLY A 140 1.60 -4.27 -11.91
C GLY A 140 0.52 -5.22 -11.40
N MET A 141 -0.75 -4.79 -11.36
CA MET A 141 -1.87 -5.67 -10.98
C MET A 141 -2.11 -6.72 -12.05
N ASP A 142 -2.28 -7.98 -11.62
CA ASP A 142 -2.36 -9.16 -12.49
C ASP A 142 -1.16 -9.32 -13.43
N SER A 143 0.00 -8.79 -13.03
CA SER A 143 1.22 -8.92 -13.82
C SER A 143 1.59 -10.39 -13.97
N ARG A 144 2.03 -10.76 -15.18
CA ARG A 144 2.54 -12.10 -15.51
C ARG A 144 4.06 -12.21 -15.34
N GLU A 145 4.69 -11.19 -14.78
CA GLU A 145 6.12 -11.23 -14.46
C GLU A 145 6.40 -12.29 -13.39
N ALA A 146 7.52 -12.99 -13.51
CA ALA A 146 7.84 -14.11 -12.63
C ALA A 146 7.94 -13.73 -11.14
N ASN A 147 8.24 -12.47 -10.84
CA ASN A 147 8.36 -11.93 -9.48
C ASN A 147 7.09 -11.21 -8.99
N ALA A 148 5.97 -11.31 -9.71
CA ALA A 148 4.73 -10.64 -9.33
C ALA A 148 3.86 -11.46 -8.36
N PHE A 149 4.08 -12.77 -8.25
CA PHE A 149 3.25 -13.60 -7.37
C PHE A 149 3.42 -13.20 -5.90
N VAL A 150 2.30 -12.93 -5.23
CA VAL A 150 2.21 -12.61 -3.80
C VAL A 150 1.33 -13.67 -3.14
N PRO A 151 1.89 -14.49 -2.22
CA PRO A 151 1.12 -15.53 -1.54
C PRO A 151 0.17 -14.91 -0.50
N VAL A 152 -0.90 -15.62 -0.14
CA VAL A 152 -1.98 -15.10 0.72
C VAL A 152 -1.47 -14.58 2.06
N GLU A 153 -0.46 -15.21 2.66
CA GLU A 153 0.11 -14.79 3.94
C GLU A 153 0.71 -13.39 3.84
N ARG A 154 1.38 -13.07 2.73
CA ARG A 154 1.96 -11.73 2.49
C ARG A 154 0.89 -10.69 2.16
N ILE A 155 -0.23 -11.11 1.56
CA ILE A 155 -1.39 -10.24 1.35
C ILE A 155 -2.02 -9.89 2.70
N LEU A 156 -2.21 -10.88 3.58
CA LEU A 156 -2.76 -10.68 4.93
C LEU A 156 -1.87 -9.78 5.80
N GLU A 157 -0.54 -9.92 5.73
CA GLU A 157 0.40 -9.01 6.39
C GLU A 157 0.23 -7.56 5.92
N GLN A 158 0.12 -7.34 4.61
CA GLN A 158 -0.06 -5.99 4.05
C GLN A 158 -1.44 -5.42 4.34
N LEU A 159 -2.48 -6.25 4.32
CA LEU A 159 -3.83 -5.85 4.70
C LEU A 159 -3.88 -5.41 6.17
N ALA A 160 -3.29 -6.18 7.08
CA ALA A 160 -3.22 -5.83 8.50
C ALA A 160 -2.46 -4.50 8.71
N GLU A 161 -1.38 -4.28 7.97
CA GLU A 161 -0.65 -3.03 8.02
C GLU A 161 -1.49 -1.85 7.49
N SER A 162 -2.20 -2.04 6.38
CA SER A 162 -3.09 -1.03 5.80
C SER A 162 -4.19 -0.64 6.78
N GLN A 163 -4.88 -1.63 7.34
CA GLN A 163 -5.95 -1.42 8.33
C GLN A 163 -5.43 -0.69 9.56
N ALA A 164 -4.26 -1.08 10.08
CA ALA A 164 -3.69 -0.40 11.23
C ALA A 164 -3.35 1.08 10.93
N ALA A 165 -2.90 1.40 9.71
CA ALA A 165 -2.66 2.77 9.28
C ALA A 165 -3.97 3.58 9.09
N ASP A 166 -5.01 2.94 8.57
CA ASP A 166 -6.34 3.54 8.40
C ASP A 166 -7.01 3.81 9.75
N ASP A 167 -6.95 2.86 10.69
CA ASP A 167 -7.48 2.99 12.05
C ASP A 167 -6.82 4.14 12.81
N ARG A 168 -5.49 4.22 12.77
CA ARG A 168 -4.74 5.34 13.38
C ARG A 168 -5.08 6.66 12.71
N SER A 169 -5.26 6.65 11.39
CA SER A 169 -5.69 7.84 10.67
C SER A 169 -7.11 8.26 11.08
N ALA A 170 -8.01 7.33 11.41
CA ALA A 170 -9.39 7.61 11.78
C ALA A 170 -9.55 8.15 13.22
N ASP A 171 -8.53 7.99 14.07
CA ASP A 171 -8.53 8.48 15.45
C ASP A 171 -8.62 10.02 15.50
N PRO A 172 -9.65 10.60 16.14
CA PRO A 172 -9.79 12.05 16.27
C PRO A 172 -8.83 12.69 17.29
N GLU A 173 -8.15 11.90 18.12
CA GLU A 173 -7.12 12.37 19.07
C GLU A 173 -5.71 12.47 18.42
N TRP A 174 -5.59 12.10 17.14
CA TRP A 174 -4.37 12.18 16.34
C TRP A 174 -4.13 13.56 15.67
#